data_AF-M6C6B5-F1
#
_entry.id   AF-M6C6B5-F1
#
_cell.length_a   1.000
_cell.length_b   1.000
_cell.length_c   1.000
_cell.angle_alpha   90.00
_cell.angle_beta   90.00
_cell.angle_gamma   90.00
#
_symmetry.space_group_name_H-M   'P 1'
#
loop_
_entity.id
_entity.type
_entity.pdbx_description
1 polymer ?
#
loop_
_entity_poly.entity_id
_entity_poly.type
_entity_poly.pdbx_seq_one_letter_code
_entity_poly.pdbx_strand_id
1 'polypeptide(L)'
;MEDIPGVARISKRGWRDTEMQVDINPTAMFSKYLTSQDIIFALKNRNINFPGGNIAGNRKEIILRTIGEFDSPQEIEEVHIRSNEIGNSIRIDHVARVTEGLKEAEYLDKVNGQKTIALTIIKREKADAILVVDEAKKNYRRI
;
A
#
# COMPACT_ATOMS: atom_id res chain seq x y z
N MET A 1 0.35 -19.18 -0.62
CA MET A 1 0.70 -19.68 -1.99
C MET A 1 2.16 -20.09 -2.10
N GLU A 2 3.07 -19.55 -1.27
CA GLU A 2 4.51 -19.86 -1.31
C GLU A 2 4.86 -21.29 -0.83
N ASP A 3 3.96 -21.98 -0.12
CA ASP A 3 4.19 -23.33 0.41
C ASP A 3 3.53 -24.47 -0.39
N ILE A 4 3.41 -24.36 -1.73
CA ILE A 4 2.97 -25.51 -2.52
C ILE A 4 4.17 -26.45 -2.75
N PRO A 5 4.14 -27.71 -2.25
CA PRO A 5 5.23 -28.66 -2.45
C PRO A 5 5.52 -28.86 -3.94
N GLY A 6 6.79 -28.84 -4.32
CA GLY A 6 7.22 -29.02 -5.71
C GLY A 6 7.22 -27.75 -6.56
N VAL A 7 6.78 -26.60 -6.03
CA VAL A 7 6.94 -25.30 -6.68
C VAL A 7 8.31 -24.71 -6.36
N ALA A 8 8.99 -24.21 -7.39
CA ALA A 8 10.26 -23.50 -7.27
C ALA A 8 10.04 -22.00 -7.11
N ARG A 9 9.08 -21.45 -7.87
CA ARG A 9 8.79 -20.02 -7.88
C ARG A 9 7.37 -19.75 -8.36
N ILE A 10 6.68 -18.82 -7.71
CA ILE A 10 5.44 -18.22 -8.22
C ILE A 10 5.74 -16.74 -8.46
N SER A 11 5.46 -16.26 -9.68
CA SER A 11 5.47 -14.83 -9.97
C SER A 11 4.09 -14.37 -10.36
N LYS A 12 3.62 -13.32 -9.70
CA LYS A 12 2.36 -12.64 -10.02
C LYS A 12 2.69 -11.41 -10.85
N ARG A 13 2.10 -11.30 -12.03
CA ARG A 13 2.19 -10.11 -12.90
C ARG A 13 0.81 -9.48 -13.01
N GLY A 14 0.76 -8.15 -12.93
CA GLY A 14 -0.50 -7.41 -12.82
C GLY A 14 -1.16 -7.47 -11.43
N TRP A 15 -0.60 -8.23 -10.48
CA TRP A 15 -0.97 -8.13 -9.06
C TRP A 15 -0.41 -6.81 -8.52
N ARG A 16 -1.27 -6.02 -7.89
CA ARG A 16 -0.93 -4.72 -7.31
C ARG A 16 -1.08 -4.85 -5.81
N ASP A 17 -0.05 -4.47 -5.06
CA ASP A 17 -0.20 -4.38 -3.61
C ASP A 17 -1.14 -3.24 -3.27
N THR A 18 -1.85 -3.39 -2.17
CA THR A 18 -2.55 -2.29 -1.51
C THR A 18 -1.53 -1.25 -1.05
N GLU A 19 -1.86 0.03 -1.21
CA GLU A 19 -1.15 1.16 -0.64
C GLU A 19 -2.13 2.10 0.05
N MET A 20 -1.65 2.78 1.09
CA MET A 20 -2.38 3.88 1.70
C MET A 20 -1.92 5.19 1.07
N GLN A 21 -2.89 6.01 0.65
CA GLN A 21 -2.68 7.30 0.03
C GLN A 21 -3.16 8.39 0.99
N VAL A 22 -2.27 9.33 1.31
CA VAL A 22 -2.55 10.48 2.15
C VAL A 22 -2.53 11.73 1.28
N ASP A 23 -3.73 12.23 0.97
CA ASP A 23 -3.95 13.42 0.17
C ASP A 23 -3.99 14.66 1.08
N ILE A 24 -2.87 15.38 1.14
CA ILE A 24 -2.73 16.53 2.04
C ILE A 24 -3.44 17.73 1.42
N ASN A 25 -4.31 18.37 2.20
CA ASN A 25 -4.94 19.66 1.86
C ASN A 25 -3.98 20.80 2.25
N PRO A 26 -3.35 21.50 1.28
CA PRO A 26 -2.36 22.51 1.62
C PRO A 26 -2.97 23.67 2.40
N THR A 27 -4.20 24.09 2.09
CA THR A 27 -4.89 25.18 2.79
C THR A 27 -5.13 24.83 4.27
N ALA A 28 -5.62 23.62 4.55
CA ALA A 28 -5.82 23.16 5.91
C ALA A 28 -4.48 23.06 6.66
N MET A 29 -3.47 22.45 6.05
CA MET A 29 -2.11 22.34 6.58
C MET A 29 -1.51 23.72 6.94
N PHE A 30 -1.57 24.68 6.02
CA PHE A 30 -1.07 26.04 6.25
C PHE A 30 -1.84 26.76 7.36
N SER A 31 -3.18 26.62 7.42
CA SER A 31 -4.00 27.22 8.48
C SER A 31 -3.65 26.71 9.89
N LYS A 32 -3.03 25.53 9.96
CA LYS A 32 -2.59 24.89 11.20
C LYS A 32 -1.10 25.10 11.49
N TYR A 33 -0.41 25.93 10.71
CA TYR A 33 1.04 26.18 10.82
C TYR A 33 1.86 24.88 10.79
N LEU A 34 1.46 23.99 9.88
CA LEU A 34 2.15 22.73 9.61
C LEU A 34 2.84 22.78 8.25
N THR A 35 3.91 22.00 8.14
CA THR A 35 4.61 21.72 6.89
C THR A 35 4.34 20.29 6.45
N SER A 36 4.58 19.99 5.17
CA SER A 36 4.55 18.61 4.69
C SER A 36 5.53 17.72 5.43
N GLN A 37 6.66 18.29 5.87
CA GLN A 37 7.67 17.60 6.66
C GLN A 37 7.16 17.19 8.04
N ASP A 38 6.33 18.02 8.70
CA ASP A 38 5.70 17.67 9.98
C ASP A 38 4.78 16.45 9.84
N ILE A 39 4.01 16.40 8.76
CA ILE A 39 3.12 15.27 8.44
C ILE A 39 3.94 14.00 8.19
N ILE A 40 5.01 14.11 7.39
CA ILE A 40 5.91 12.98 7.12
C ILE A 40 6.54 12.48 8.43
N PHE A 41 7.02 13.37 9.30
CA PHE A 41 7.59 12.97 10.58
C PHE A 41 6.57 12.31 11.50
N ALA A 42 5.33 12.82 11.55
CA ALA A 42 4.27 12.21 12.36
C ALA A 42 3.99 10.76 11.93
N LEU A 43 3.90 10.53 10.62
CA LEU A 43 3.69 9.20 10.06
C LEU A 43 4.90 8.28 10.26
N LYS A 44 6.13 8.81 10.09
CA LYS A 44 7.37 8.07 10.37
C LYS A 44 7.56 7.73 11.84
N ASN A 45 7.16 8.61 12.76
CA ASN A 45 7.35 8.36 14.19
C ASN A 45 6.36 7.32 14.74
N ARG A 46 5.16 7.23 14.15
CA ARG A 46 4.21 6.15 14.47
C ARG A 46 4.63 4.81 13.84
N ASN A 47 5.40 4.85 12.76
CA ASN A 47 5.82 3.69 12.00
C ASN A 47 7.35 3.57 11.96
N ILE A 48 7.92 2.77 12.88
CA ILE A 48 9.36 2.60 13.12
C ILE A 48 10.13 2.13 11.85
N ASN A 49 9.46 1.70 10.77
CA ASN A 49 10.08 1.22 9.55
C ASN A 49 9.53 1.86 8.26
N PHE A 50 9.10 3.12 8.25
CA PHE A 50 8.62 3.78 7.02
C PHE A 50 9.72 3.83 5.94
N PRO A 51 9.67 3.01 4.86
CA PRO A 51 10.55 3.22 3.73
C PRO A 51 10.04 4.48 3.04
N GLY A 52 10.87 5.51 2.92
CA GLY A 52 10.51 6.84 2.45
C GLY A 52 9.52 6.84 1.29
N GLY A 53 8.23 6.95 1.60
CA GLY A 53 7.12 6.99 0.66
C GLY A 53 7.35 8.02 -0.43
N ASN A 54 6.81 7.77 -1.61
CA ASN A 54 6.93 8.71 -2.72
C ASN A 54 5.99 9.89 -2.49
N ILE A 55 6.56 11.09 -2.49
CA ILE A 55 5.80 12.34 -2.52
C ILE A 55 5.56 12.68 -3.99
N ALA A 56 4.30 12.70 -4.40
CA ALA A 56 3.91 13.10 -5.74
C ALA A 56 3.05 14.37 -5.66
N GLY A 57 3.33 15.33 -6.56
CA GLY A 57 2.48 16.51 -6.76
C GLY A 57 3.24 17.82 -6.89
N ASN A 58 2.51 18.88 -7.24
CA ASN A 58 3.03 20.24 -7.40
C ASN A 58 2.69 21.09 -6.15
N ARG A 59 2.96 22.40 -6.13
CA ARG A 59 2.64 23.25 -4.95
C ARG A 59 1.16 23.22 -4.49
N LYS A 60 0.25 22.65 -5.28
CA LYS A 60 -1.20 22.61 -4.99
C LYS A 60 -1.70 21.25 -4.49
N GLU A 61 -0.97 20.16 -4.70
CA GLU A 61 -1.40 18.80 -4.30
C GLU A 61 -0.18 18.05 -3.79
N ILE A 62 -0.27 17.45 -2.60
CA ILE A 62 0.81 16.63 -2.03
C ILE A 62 0.20 15.29 -1.66
N ILE A 63 0.58 14.26 -2.41
CA ILE A 63 0.15 12.88 -2.17
C ILE A 63 1.32 12.12 -1.58
N LEU A 64 1.11 11.53 -0.41
CA LEU A 64 2.07 10.64 0.24
C LEU A 64 1.56 9.20 0.16
N ARG A 65 2.41 8.28 -0.32
CA ARG A 65 2.07 6.86 -0.47
C ARG A 65 2.89 6.00 0.48
N THR A 66 2.25 5.04 1.16
CA THR A 66 2.93 4.07 2.05
C THR A 66 2.40 2.65 1.87
N ILE A 67 3.28 1.67 2.08
CA ILE A 67 3.04 0.25 1.82
C ILE A 67 3.26 -0.52 3.12
N GLY A 68 2.25 -1.25 3.58
CA GLY A 68 2.46 -2.48 4.35
C GLY A 68 2.52 -2.42 5.88
N GLU A 69 2.09 -1.37 6.57
CA GLU A 69 2.12 -1.37 8.05
C GLU A 69 0.96 -0.63 8.76
N PHE A 70 0.07 0.03 8.02
CA PHE A 70 -1.22 0.47 8.58
C PHE A 70 -2.29 -0.47 8.04
N ASP A 71 -3.07 -1.08 8.93
CA ASP A 71 -4.08 -2.06 8.55
C ASP A 71 -5.33 -1.39 7.98
N SER A 72 -5.50 -0.08 8.24
CA SER A 72 -6.64 0.69 7.74
C SER A 72 -6.33 2.18 7.57
N PRO A 73 -7.08 2.90 6.70
CA PRO A 73 -7.01 4.36 6.61
C PRO A 73 -7.24 5.07 7.95
N GLN A 74 -8.12 4.51 8.80
CA GLN A 74 -8.50 5.10 10.09
C GLN A 74 -7.30 5.20 11.04
N GLU A 75 -6.42 4.22 11.04
CA GLU A 75 -5.22 4.26 11.88
C GLU A 75 -4.29 5.43 11.53
N ILE A 76 -4.23 5.78 10.24
CA ILE A 76 -3.45 6.91 9.73
C ILE A 76 -4.15 8.22 10.08
N GLU A 77 -5.47 8.30 9.88
CA GLU A 77 -6.29 9.47 10.22
C GLU A 77 -6.11 9.89 11.69
N GLU A 78 -5.98 8.91 12.59
CA GLU A 78 -5.79 9.13 14.02
C GLU A 78 -4.35 9.49 14.43
N VAL A 79 -3.38 9.50 13.52
CA VAL A 79 -1.99 9.88 13.83
C VAL A 79 -1.92 11.33 14.26
N HIS A 80 -1.31 11.58 15.41
CA HIS A 80 -1.07 12.91 15.93
C HIS A 80 0.17 13.54 15.30
N ILE A 81 -0.02 14.74 14.73
CA ILE A 81 1.06 15.56 14.15
C ILE A 81 1.69 16.45 15.21
N ARG A 82 0.85 17.11 16.03
CA ARG A 82 1.29 17.99 17.11
C ARG A 82 0.27 17.93 18.23
N SER A 83 0.75 17.93 19.47
CA SER A 83 -0.07 18.06 20.67
C SER A 83 0.46 19.21 21.52
N ASN A 84 -0.42 19.98 22.14
CA ASN A 84 -0.02 21.00 23.12
C ASN A 84 -0.37 20.56 24.55
N GLU A 85 0.20 21.26 25.54
CA GLU A 85 0.01 20.95 26.98
C GLU A 85 -1.44 21.16 27.47
N ILE A 86 -2.25 21.87 26.68
CA ILE A 86 -3.66 22.19 26.98
C ILE A 86 -4.60 21.10 26.42
N GLY A 87 -4.07 20.06 25.78
CA GLY A 87 -4.84 18.93 25.24
C GLY A 87 -5.39 19.13 23.83
N ASN A 88 -5.05 20.24 23.16
CA ASN A 88 -5.34 20.37 21.73
C ASN A 88 -4.33 19.52 20.95
N SER A 89 -4.87 18.65 20.09
CA SER A 89 -4.06 17.82 19.22
C SER A 89 -4.48 18.02 17.76
N ILE A 90 -3.49 18.05 16.87
CA ILE A 90 -3.70 18.13 15.43
C ILE A 90 -3.37 16.75 14.88
N ARG A 91 -4.36 16.14 14.22
CA ARG A 91 -4.26 14.82 13.61
C ARG A 91 -4.19 14.90 12.09
N ILE A 92 -3.92 13.77 11.44
CA ILE A 92 -3.85 13.69 9.98
C ILE A 92 -5.20 14.03 9.34
N ASP A 93 -6.31 13.52 9.88
CA ASP A 93 -7.68 13.80 9.39
C ASP A 93 -8.05 15.30 9.37
N HIS A 94 -7.40 16.12 10.20
CA HIS A 94 -7.60 17.58 10.21
C HIS A 94 -6.99 18.29 8.98
N VAL A 95 -6.03 17.66 8.30
CA VAL A 95 -5.24 18.30 7.23
C VAL A 95 -5.06 17.46 5.98
N ALA A 96 -5.51 16.20 5.98
CA ALA A 96 -5.40 15.29 4.86
C ALA A 96 -6.59 14.32 4.81
N ARG A 97 -6.84 13.77 3.63
CA ARG A 97 -7.73 12.64 3.43
C ARG A 97 -6.89 11.37 3.27
N VAL A 98 -7.27 10.29 3.92
CA VAL A 98 -6.61 8.99 3.76
C VAL A 98 -7.51 8.07 2.97
N THR A 99 -6.95 7.41 1.96
CA THR A 99 -7.67 6.39 1.19
C THR A 99 -6.81 5.15 1.01
N GLU A 100 -7.46 3.99 1.00
CA GLU A 100 -6.84 2.74 0.59
C GLU A 100 -6.97 2.60 -0.93
N GLY A 101 -5.86 2.33 -1.60
CA GLY A 101 -5.79 2.18 -3.04
C GLY A 101 -4.90 1.02 -3.45
N LEU A 102 -4.81 0.78 -4.75
CA LEU A 102 -3.82 -0.13 -5.32
C LEU A 102 -2.64 0.68 -5.84
N LYS A 103 -1.40 0.25 -5.54
CA LYS A 103 -0.18 0.81 -6.15
C LYS A 103 -0.33 0.98 -7.64
N GLU A 104 0.23 2.03 -8.25
CA GLU A 104 0.17 2.21 -9.70
C GLU A 104 0.55 0.94 -10.48
N ALA A 105 -0.16 0.67 -11.58
CA ALA A 105 0.03 -0.53 -12.35
C ALA A 105 1.32 -0.44 -13.18
N GLU A 106 2.35 -1.19 -12.79
CA GLU A 106 3.56 -1.33 -13.60
C GLU A 106 3.31 -2.11 -14.90
N TYR A 107 2.31 -3.01 -14.89
CA TYR A 107 1.94 -3.85 -16.02
C TYR A 107 0.42 -3.87 -16.18
N LEU A 108 -0.06 -3.66 -17.41
CA LEU A 108 -1.47 -3.73 -17.75
C LEU A 108 -1.76 -5.02 -18.52
N ASP A 109 -1.88 -6.13 -17.79
CA ASP A 109 -2.26 -7.40 -18.38
C ASP A 109 -3.78 -7.45 -18.63
N LYS A 110 -4.16 -7.75 -19.87
CA LYS A 110 -5.56 -7.93 -20.27
C LYS A 110 -5.75 -9.27 -20.96
N VAL A 111 -6.80 -9.99 -20.58
CA VAL A 111 -7.29 -11.15 -21.32
C VAL A 111 -8.72 -10.83 -21.77
N ASN A 112 -8.99 -10.96 -23.08
CA ASN A 112 -10.28 -10.60 -23.68
C ASN A 112 -10.78 -9.18 -23.31
N GLY A 113 -9.85 -8.23 -23.19
CA GLY A 113 -10.15 -6.84 -22.85
C GLY A 113 -10.38 -6.56 -21.36
N GLN A 114 -10.47 -7.59 -20.52
CA GLN A 114 -10.64 -7.46 -19.08
C GLN A 114 -9.27 -7.41 -18.38
N LYS A 115 -9.13 -6.56 -17.35
CA LYS A 115 -7.92 -6.51 -16.51
C LYS A 115 -7.75 -7.87 -15.81
N THR A 116 -6.57 -8.45 -15.88
CA THR A 116 -6.29 -9.78 -15.35
C THR A 116 -4.97 -9.80 -14.60
N ILE A 117 -4.85 -10.73 -13.65
CA ILE A 117 -3.59 -11.03 -12.97
C ILE A 117 -3.04 -12.32 -13.57
N ALA A 118 -1.82 -12.27 -14.09
CA ALA A 118 -1.15 -13.45 -14.62
C ALA A 118 -0.29 -14.11 -13.54
N LEU A 119 -0.58 -15.38 -13.24
CA LEU A 119 0.21 -16.19 -12.32
C LEU A 119 1.10 -17.14 -13.14
N THR A 120 2.41 -16.99 -12.99
CA THR A 120 3.38 -17.94 -13.57
C THR A 120 3.94 -18.81 -12.46
N ILE A 121 3.75 -20.13 -12.58
CA ILE A 121 4.21 -21.12 -11.61
C ILE A 121 5.31 -21.94 -12.27
N ILE A 122 6.50 -21.93 -11.66
CA ILE A 122 7.66 -22.71 -12.10
C ILE A 122 7.80 -23.89 -11.15
N LYS A 123 7.68 -25.11 -11.67
CA LYS A 123 7.90 -26.34 -10.91
C LYS A 123 9.39 -26.59 -10.68
N ARG A 124 9.74 -27.29 -9.59
CA ARG A 124 11.08 -27.86 -9.41
C ARG A 124 11.32 -28.96 -10.44
N GLU A 125 12.58 -29.18 -10.81
CA GLU A 125 12.96 -30.13 -11.87
C GLU A 125 12.35 -31.52 -11.65
N LYS A 126 12.46 -32.04 -10.42
CA LYS A 126 11.97 -33.37 -10.01
C LYS A 126 10.49 -33.39 -9.57
N ALA A 127 9.78 -32.26 -9.61
CA ALA A 127 8.39 -32.22 -9.18
C ALA A 127 7.43 -32.72 -10.27
N ASP A 128 6.39 -33.42 -9.85
CA ASP A 128 5.28 -33.84 -10.71
C ASP A 128 4.46 -32.60 -11.13
N ALA A 129 4.32 -32.41 -12.43
CA ALA A 129 3.61 -31.26 -12.99
C ALA A 129 2.09 -31.31 -12.72
N ILE A 130 1.48 -32.49 -12.70
CA ILE A 130 0.04 -32.66 -12.47
C ILE A 130 -0.30 -32.31 -11.02
N LEU A 131 0.46 -32.84 -10.06
CA LEU A 131 0.27 -32.52 -8.63
C LEU A 131 0.44 -31.02 -8.35
N VAL A 132 1.44 -30.39 -8.97
CA VAL A 132 1.67 -28.94 -8.83
C VAL A 132 0.51 -28.13 -9.40
N VAL A 133 -0.05 -28.52 -10.55
CA VAL A 133 -1.19 -27.83 -11.15
C VAL A 133 -2.45 -27.99 -10.30
N ASP A 134 -2.71 -29.18 -9.76
CA ASP A 134 -3.89 -29.44 -8.94
C ASP A 134 -3.84 -28.68 -7.62
N GLU A 135 -2.67 -28.68 -6.94
CA GLU A 135 -2.53 -27.90 -5.71
C GLU A 135 -2.54 -26.39 -5.97
N ALA A 136 -1.99 -25.92 -7.08
CA ALA A 136 -2.12 -24.51 -7.48
C ALA A 136 -3.58 -24.09 -7.68
N LYS A 137 -4.37 -24.91 -8.39
CA LYS A 137 -5.81 -24.66 -8.61
C LYS A 137 -6.60 -24.67 -7.30
N LYS A 138 -6.29 -25.58 -6.39
CA LYS A 138 -6.94 -25.70 -5.08
C LYS A 138 -6.65 -24.49 -4.19
N ASN A 139 -5.41 -23.99 -4.19
CA ASN A 139 -5.03 -22.81 -3.43
C ASN A 139 -5.57 -21.51 -4.03
N TYR A 140 -5.77 -21.44 -5.36
CA TYR A 140 -6.37 -20.27 -6.01
C TYR A 140 -7.83 -20.03 -5.56
N ARG A 141 -8.61 -21.09 -5.32
CA ARG A 141 -10.01 -20.98 -4.87
C ARG A 141 -10.22 -20.41 -3.46
N ARG A 142 -9.16 -20.25 -2.68
CA ARG A 142 -9.20 -19.75 -1.29
C ARG A 142 -8.91 -18.25 -1.17
N ILE A 143 -8.71 -17.57 -2.30
CA ILE A 143 -8.40 -16.14 -2.43
C ILE A 143 -9.58 -15.48 -3.11
#